data_AF-A0A933TB64-F1
#
_entry.id   AF-A0A933TB64-F1
#
_cell.length_a   1.000
_cell.length_b   1.000
_cell.length_c   1.000
_cell.angle_alpha   90.00
_cell.angle_beta   90.00
_cell.angle_gamma   90.00
#
_symmetry.space_group_name_H-M   'P 1'
#
loop_
_entity.id
_entity.type
_entity.pdbx_description
1 polymer ?
#
loop_
_entity_poly.entity_id
_entity_poly.type
_entity_poly.pdbx_seq_one_letter_code
_entity_poly.pdbx_strand_id
1 'polypeptide(L)'
;GDLDTTMSKPKRYHDIHMSGTTDMTCQACHVTKEHKISGASTFLATNDGRVSCEDCHRSPHKEAAAGKILSKHIKTVACQTCHIPSFARGQATKMSWDWSTLGKDIDADEQFGKETYAKHKGHFTWAMNVVPAYAWYDGKIERYIKGDKIKDPSKTVYISKPTGDIKDKSSKIYPFKVHTGKQPMDSAHKYLLIPQTYKGVWSHYNWEKGLAEGAKGSGLPYSGKHEFVSTAFYGSINHEVASKENSLKCRDCHMEGKRLDWKALGYKGDPMRVGGRVEGSAVVEKDSPPVKKTANKK
;
A
#
# COMPACT_ATOMS: atom_id res chain seq x y z
N GLY A 1 -2.57 -10.51 1.42
CA GLY A 1 -2.35 -9.15 0.91
C GLY A 1 -1.22 -9.27 -0.05
N ASP A 2 -0.01 -9.10 0.44
CA ASP A 2 1.23 -9.69 -0.11
C ASP A 2 1.67 -10.96 0.64
N LEU A 3 0.97 -11.34 1.72
CA LEU A 3 1.05 -12.66 2.34
C LEU A 3 -0.33 -13.32 2.35
N ASP A 4 -0.40 -14.57 1.88
CA ASP A 4 -1.58 -15.44 1.91
C ASP A 4 -1.14 -16.91 2.10
N THR A 5 -2.08 -17.86 2.21
CA THR A 5 -1.73 -19.25 2.56
C THR A 5 -0.95 -19.98 1.46
N THR A 6 -0.93 -19.48 0.22
CA THR A 6 -0.05 -20.00 -0.83
C THR A 6 1.45 -19.82 -0.51
N MET A 7 1.80 -18.91 0.40
CA MET A 7 3.17 -18.70 0.89
C MET A 7 3.70 -19.85 1.75
N SER A 8 2.87 -20.84 2.08
CA SER A 8 3.34 -22.09 2.70
C SER A 8 4.17 -22.97 1.75
N LYS A 9 3.88 -22.89 0.44
CA LYS A 9 4.65 -23.56 -0.63
C LYS A 9 4.56 -22.73 -1.91
N PRO A 10 5.17 -21.54 -1.93
CA PRO A 10 4.98 -20.62 -3.03
C PRO A 10 5.70 -21.12 -4.27
N LYS A 11 5.03 -21.02 -5.41
CA LYS A 11 5.68 -21.07 -6.73
C LYS A 11 6.51 -19.80 -6.99
N ARG A 12 7.46 -19.88 -7.93
CA ARG A 12 8.33 -18.76 -8.35
C ARG A 12 7.60 -17.48 -8.75
N TYR A 13 6.39 -17.60 -9.27
CA TYR A 13 5.59 -16.43 -9.63
C TYR A 13 5.00 -15.71 -8.41
N HIS A 14 4.84 -16.38 -7.25
CA HIS A 14 4.30 -15.78 -6.04
C HIS A 14 5.35 -14.95 -5.31
N ASP A 15 6.55 -15.47 -5.12
CA ASP A 15 7.66 -14.73 -4.48
C ASP A 15 9.00 -15.38 -4.84
N ILE A 16 9.97 -14.62 -5.34
CA ILE A 16 11.26 -15.14 -5.79
C ILE A 16 12.18 -15.60 -4.66
N HIS A 17 11.99 -15.07 -3.45
CA HIS A 17 12.84 -15.36 -2.29
C HIS A 17 12.32 -16.59 -1.55
N MET A 18 11.01 -16.68 -1.35
CA MET A 18 10.39 -17.76 -0.58
C MET A 18 10.16 -19.04 -1.39
N SER A 19 10.58 -19.10 -2.65
CA SER A 19 10.29 -20.23 -3.56
C SER A 19 11.52 -20.76 -4.29
N GLY A 20 11.31 -21.86 -5.02
CA GLY A 20 12.30 -22.44 -5.91
C GLY A 20 13.51 -22.98 -5.15
N THR A 21 14.71 -22.71 -5.64
CA THR A 21 15.96 -23.14 -4.99
C THR A 21 16.37 -22.24 -3.83
N THR A 22 15.79 -21.04 -3.72
CA THR A 22 16.10 -20.10 -2.64
C THR A 22 15.37 -20.50 -1.36
N ASP A 23 14.09 -20.86 -1.49
CA ASP A 23 13.21 -21.43 -0.44
C ASP A 23 13.37 -20.76 0.94
N MET A 24 13.45 -19.42 0.95
CA MET A 24 13.70 -18.67 2.18
C MET A 24 12.52 -18.80 3.13
N THR A 25 12.86 -19.12 4.38
CA THR A 25 11.95 -18.98 5.51
C THR A 25 11.87 -17.51 5.96
N CYS A 26 10.83 -17.15 6.71
CA CYS A 26 10.61 -15.78 7.16
C CYS A 26 11.84 -15.20 7.89
N GLN A 27 12.46 -16.00 8.76
CA GLN A 27 13.61 -15.60 9.59
C GLN A 27 14.90 -15.40 8.81
N ALA A 28 14.97 -15.83 7.54
CA ALA A 28 16.11 -15.54 6.68
C ALA A 28 16.27 -14.03 6.44
N CYS A 29 15.15 -13.31 6.38
CA CYS A 29 15.11 -11.84 6.31
C CYS A 29 14.79 -11.21 7.68
N HIS A 30 13.80 -11.77 8.39
CA HIS A 30 13.38 -11.33 9.72
C HIS A 30 14.27 -11.93 10.81
N VAL A 31 15.56 -11.54 10.79
CA VAL A 31 16.56 -12.01 11.75
C VAL A 31 16.03 -11.84 13.17
N THR A 32 16.10 -12.93 13.94
CA THR A 32 15.50 -13.02 15.27
C THR A 32 16.58 -13.27 16.30
N LYS A 33 16.65 -12.43 17.34
CA LYS A 33 17.54 -12.62 18.48
C LYS A 33 16.75 -12.48 19.77
N GLU A 34 16.87 -13.44 20.69
CA GLU A 34 16.15 -13.42 21.98
C GLU A 34 14.63 -13.19 21.81
N HIS A 35 14.03 -13.87 20.83
CA HIS A 35 12.63 -13.72 20.43
C HIS A 35 12.21 -12.32 19.93
N LYS A 36 13.16 -11.40 19.73
CA LYS A 36 12.93 -10.12 19.05
C LYS A 36 13.09 -10.33 17.54
N ILE A 37 11.96 -10.40 16.84
CA ILE A 37 11.90 -10.63 15.40
C ILE A 37 12.03 -9.27 14.70
N SER A 38 13.05 -9.10 13.86
CA SER A 38 13.25 -7.83 13.19
C SER A 38 12.18 -7.50 12.15
N GLY A 39 11.91 -6.20 11.93
CA GLY A 39 10.96 -5.74 10.93
C GLY A 39 10.09 -4.58 11.40
N ALA A 40 9.74 -3.69 10.47
CA ALA A 40 8.93 -2.51 10.75
C ALA A 40 7.62 -2.53 9.96
N SER A 41 6.52 -2.79 10.66
CA SER A 41 5.17 -2.80 10.09
C SER A 41 4.56 -1.40 10.04
N THR A 42 3.83 -1.06 8.98
CA THR A 42 3.04 0.18 8.93
C THR A 42 1.84 0.18 9.88
N PHE A 43 1.51 -0.98 10.47
CA PHE A 43 0.44 -1.13 11.45
C PHE A 43 0.91 -1.04 12.90
N LEU A 44 2.23 -1.04 13.16
CA LEU A 44 2.79 -1.02 14.51
C LEU A 44 3.55 0.28 14.78
N ALA A 45 3.60 0.70 16.04
CA ALA A 45 4.31 1.92 16.46
C ALA A 45 5.79 1.64 16.77
N THR A 46 6.10 0.41 17.17
CA THR A 46 7.46 -0.05 17.52
C THR A 46 7.92 -1.12 16.54
N ASN A 47 9.24 -1.29 16.46
CA ASN A 47 9.89 -2.30 15.63
C ASN A 47 11.22 -2.70 16.26
N ASP A 48 11.63 -3.95 16.04
CA ASP A 48 12.96 -4.45 16.40
C ASP A 48 13.89 -4.37 15.18
N GLY A 49 14.21 -3.16 14.73
CA GLY A 49 15.00 -2.95 13.53
C GLY A 49 14.21 -3.09 12.23
N ARG A 50 14.91 -2.97 11.10
CA ARG A 50 14.32 -2.94 9.76
C ARG A 50 14.97 -3.96 8.86
N VAL A 51 14.15 -4.58 8.01
CA VAL A 51 14.57 -5.44 6.91
C VAL A 51 14.63 -4.58 5.65
N SER A 52 15.74 -4.64 4.93
CA SER A 52 15.99 -3.86 3.72
C SER A 52 16.50 -4.77 2.60
N CYS A 53 16.12 -4.45 1.35
CA CYS A 53 16.64 -5.16 0.18
C CYS A 53 18.16 -5.04 0.10
N GLU A 54 18.70 -3.90 0.53
CA GLU A 54 20.12 -3.60 0.54
C GLU A 54 20.92 -4.45 1.55
N ASP A 55 20.29 -5.17 2.48
CA ASP A 55 20.98 -6.08 3.40
C ASP A 55 21.69 -7.22 2.64
N CYS A 56 21.06 -7.71 1.55
CA CYS A 56 21.62 -8.74 0.67
C CYS A 56 22.04 -8.20 -0.70
N HIS A 57 21.37 -7.18 -1.23
CA HIS A 57 21.58 -6.70 -2.60
C HIS A 57 22.44 -5.42 -2.65
N ARG A 58 23.72 -5.58 -2.97
CA ARG A 58 24.64 -4.46 -3.20
C ARG A 58 24.77 -4.17 -4.69
N SER A 59 24.41 -2.95 -5.12
CA SER A 59 24.47 -2.50 -6.52
C SER A 59 23.74 -3.42 -7.53
N PRO A 60 22.45 -3.74 -7.30
CA PRO A 60 21.74 -4.82 -8.01
C PRO A 60 21.61 -4.63 -9.53
N HIS A 61 21.83 -3.41 -10.04
CA HIS A 61 21.66 -3.07 -11.45
C HIS A 61 22.96 -2.83 -12.20
N LYS A 62 24.14 -3.06 -11.59
CA LYS A 62 25.44 -2.71 -12.19
C LYS A 62 25.63 -3.31 -13.60
N GLU A 63 25.26 -4.57 -13.77
CA GLU A 63 25.42 -5.33 -15.03
C GLU A 63 24.22 -5.19 -15.98
N ALA A 64 23.18 -4.42 -15.61
CA ALA A 64 22.05 -4.19 -16.50
C ALA A 64 22.39 -3.13 -17.55
N ALA A 65 21.87 -3.28 -18.77
CA ALA A 65 22.09 -2.32 -19.87
C ALA A 65 21.74 -0.86 -19.46
N ALA A 66 20.67 -0.68 -18.69
CA ALA A 66 20.25 0.61 -18.13
C ALA A 66 20.76 0.86 -16.69
N GLY A 67 21.82 0.18 -16.26
CA GLY A 67 22.26 0.11 -14.87
C GLY A 67 22.53 1.46 -14.22
N LYS A 68 23.16 2.39 -14.95
CA LYS A 68 23.40 3.77 -14.47
C LYS A 68 22.10 4.52 -14.19
N ILE A 69 21.09 4.34 -15.03
CA ILE A 69 19.78 5.00 -14.89
C ILE A 69 19.02 4.37 -13.72
N LEU A 70 18.96 3.05 -13.64
CA LEU A 70 18.29 2.33 -12.55
C LEU A 70 18.95 2.63 -11.18
N SER A 71 20.28 2.78 -11.15
CA SER A 71 21.00 3.17 -9.93
C SER A 71 20.67 4.60 -9.46
N LYS A 72 20.28 5.50 -10.38
CA LYS A 72 19.73 6.81 -10.00
C LYS A 72 18.30 6.70 -9.47
N HIS A 73 17.49 5.80 -10.03
CA HIS A 73 16.10 5.60 -9.61
C HIS A 73 16.00 5.14 -8.16
N ILE A 74 16.86 4.21 -7.72
CA ILE A 74 16.80 3.66 -6.35
C ILE A 74 17.10 4.69 -5.23
N LYS A 75 17.53 5.91 -5.60
CA LYS A 75 17.62 7.06 -4.68
C LYS A 75 16.26 7.67 -4.34
N THR A 76 15.26 7.46 -5.19
CA THR A 76 13.94 8.10 -5.12
C THR A 76 12.79 7.08 -5.12
N VAL A 77 13.00 5.91 -5.71
CA VAL A 77 12.00 4.84 -5.85
C VAL A 77 12.49 3.64 -5.05
N ALA A 78 11.64 3.10 -4.18
CA ALA A 78 11.96 1.91 -3.40
C ALA A 78 12.11 0.67 -4.30
N CYS A 79 12.93 -0.29 -3.91
CA CYS A 79 13.08 -1.57 -4.62
C CYS A 79 11.72 -2.25 -4.81
N GLN A 80 10.90 -2.25 -3.76
CA GLN A 80 9.56 -2.81 -3.72
C GLN A 80 8.67 -2.27 -4.85
N THR A 81 8.75 -0.97 -5.17
CA THR A 81 7.92 -0.32 -6.19
C THR A 81 8.11 -0.97 -7.56
N CYS A 82 9.35 -1.24 -7.96
CA CYS A 82 9.63 -1.86 -9.25
C CYS A 82 9.49 -3.39 -9.21
N HIS A 83 9.81 -4.00 -8.07
CA HIS A 83 9.92 -5.46 -7.96
C HIS A 83 8.66 -6.16 -7.44
N ILE A 84 7.63 -5.42 -7.00
CA ILE A 84 6.33 -5.96 -6.62
C ILE A 84 5.25 -5.27 -7.49
N PRO A 85 5.14 -5.66 -8.78
CA PRO A 85 4.25 -5.00 -9.74
C PRO A 85 2.76 -5.24 -9.43
N SER A 86 2.45 -6.29 -8.69
CA SER A 86 1.12 -6.60 -8.16
C SER A 86 1.26 -7.43 -6.87
N PHE A 87 0.24 -7.34 -6.02
CA PHE A 87 0.07 -8.19 -4.83
C PHE A 87 -1.24 -8.98 -4.92
N ALA A 88 -1.48 -9.88 -3.98
CA ALA A 88 -2.66 -10.75 -3.96
C ALA A 88 -2.71 -11.64 -5.21
N ARG A 89 -1.55 -12.19 -5.58
CA ARG A 89 -1.41 -13.08 -6.74
C ARG A 89 -1.83 -14.52 -6.43
N GLY A 90 -1.71 -14.95 -5.18
CA GLY A 90 -2.14 -16.27 -4.73
C GLY A 90 -3.64 -16.31 -4.41
N GLN A 91 -4.15 -15.30 -3.70
CA GLN A 91 -5.53 -15.25 -3.24
C GLN A 91 -6.12 -13.84 -3.24
N ALA A 92 -7.44 -13.76 -3.42
CA ALA A 92 -8.19 -12.51 -3.35
C ALA A 92 -8.04 -11.83 -2.00
N THR A 93 -7.87 -10.52 -2.04
CA THR A 93 -7.74 -9.67 -0.85
C THR A 93 -8.88 -8.67 -0.79
N LYS A 94 -9.39 -8.44 0.42
CA LYS A 94 -10.42 -7.43 0.66
C LYS A 94 -9.84 -6.04 0.44
N MET A 95 -10.45 -5.26 -0.44
CA MET A 95 -10.06 -3.89 -0.76
C MET A 95 -10.91 -2.86 -0.04
N SER A 96 -12.16 -3.19 0.27
CA SER A 96 -13.01 -2.36 1.11
C SER A 96 -13.88 -3.15 2.08
N TRP A 97 -14.29 -2.48 3.16
CA TRP A 97 -15.28 -2.97 4.10
C TRP A 97 -16.24 -1.84 4.53
N ASP A 98 -17.49 -1.92 4.09
CA ASP A 98 -18.55 -1.00 4.49
C ASP A 98 -19.42 -1.61 5.60
N TRP A 99 -19.23 -1.15 6.85
CA TRP A 99 -20.04 -1.59 7.99
C TRP A 99 -21.45 -0.98 8.01
N SER A 100 -21.72 0.09 7.26
CA SER A 100 -23.02 0.80 7.31
C SER A 100 -24.20 -0.01 6.80
N THR A 101 -23.91 -1.13 6.13
CA THR A 101 -24.94 -2.04 5.61
C THR A 101 -25.16 -3.26 6.49
N LEU A 102 -24.48 -3.38 7.63
CA LEU A 102 -24.68 -4.48 8.58
C LEU A 102 -26.16 -4.59 9.00
N GLY A 103 -26.63 -5.83 9.13
CA GLY A 103 -27.97 -6.15 9.62
C GLY A 103 -29.08 -6.11 8.57
N LYS A 104 -28.78 -5.63 7.36
CA LYS A 104 -29.75 -5.57 6.27
C LYS A 104 -30.00 -6.97 5.67
N ASP A 105 -31.21 -7.18 5.16
CA ASP A 105 -31.54 -8.36 4.37
C ASP A 105 -31.13 -8.10 2.92
N ILE A 106 -29.95 -8.61 2.55
CA ILE A 106 -29.32 -8.41 1.24
C ILE A 106 -28.74 -9.75 0.82
N ASP A 107 -29.05 -10.16 -0.41
CA ASP A 107 -28.44 -11.33 -1.02
C ASP A 107 -27.01 -10.98 -1.46
N ALA A 108 -26.05 -11.80 -1.04
CA ALA A 108 -24.65 -11.55 -1.31
C ALA A 108 -24.25 -12.07 -2.70
N ASP A 109 -23.66 -11.21 -3.53
CA ASP A 109 -22.90 -11.64 -4.70
C ASP A 109 -21.57 -12.26 -4.28
N GLU A 110 -20.88 -12.91 -5.22
CA GLU A 110 -19.53 -13.42 -5.02
C GLU A 110 -18.49 -12.73 -5.91
N GLN A 111 -17.29 -12.55 -5.37
CA GLN A 111 -16.10 -12.11 -6.09
C GLN A 111 -14.95 -13.04 -5.75
N PHE A 112 -14.38 -13.72 -6.76
CA PHE A 112 -13.24 -14.63 -6.56
C PHE A 112 -13.52 -15.74 -5.51
N GLY A 113 -14.74 -16.26 -5.46
CA GLY A 113 -15.17 -17.25 -4.46
C GLY A 113 -15.23 -16.69 -3.03
N LYS A 114 -15.44 -15.39 -2.88
CA LYS A 114 -15.67 -14.70 -1.60
C LYS A 114 -17.00 -13.97 -1.65
N GLU A 115 -17.80 -14.11 -0.61
CA GLU A 115 -19.01 -13.31 -0.41
C GLU A 115 -18.67 -11.81 -0.42
N THR A 116 -19.50 -11.01 -1.10
CA THR A 116 -19.40 -9.54 -1.13
C THR A 116 -20.22 -8.88 -0.03
N TYR A 117 -21.04 -9.65 0.68
CA TYR A 117 -21.83 -9.18 1.81
C TYR A 117 -21.94 -10.28 2.85
N ALA A 118 -21.88 -9.88 4.12
CA ALA A 118 -22.28 -10.74 5.22
C ALA A 118 -23.16 -9.95 6.18
N LYS A 119 -24.34 -10.48 6.52
CA LYS A 119 -25.33 -9.78 7.37
C LYS A 119 -24.74 -9.24 8.67
N HIS A 120 -23.78 -9.96 9.25
CA HIS A 120 -23.11 -9.59 10.50
C HIS A 120 -21.92 -8.63 10.33
N LYS A 121 -21.53 -8.24 9.11
CA LYS A 121 -20.33 -7.43 8.86
C LYS A 121 -20.55 -6.28 7.88
N GLY A 122 -21.51 -6.38 6.97
CA GLY A 122 -21.73 -5.42 5.89
C GLY A 122 -21.09 -5.86 4.58
N HIS A 123 -20.83 -4.90 3.69
CA HIS A 123 -20.32 -5.16 2.33
C HIS A 123 -18.79 -5.18 2.26
N PHE A 124 -18.28 -5.93 1.29
CA PHE A 124 -16.88 -6.06 0.95
C PHE A 124 -16.67 -5.89 -0.55
N THR A 125 -15.49 -5.41 -0.92
CA THR A 125 -14.97 -5.59 -2.28
C THR A 125 -13.70 -6.42 -2.21
N TRP A 126 -13.50 -7.29 -3.19
CA TRP A 126 -12.35 -8.16 -3.30
C TRP A 126 -11.60 -7.90 -4.60
N ALA A 127 -10.29 -8.16 -4.59
CA ALA A 127 -9.48 -8.09 -5.79
C ALA A 127 -8.31 -9.07 -5.74
N MET A 128 -7.84 -9.49 -6.91
CA MET A 128 -6.63 -10.29 -7.13
C MET A 128 -5.69 -9.54 -8.07
N ASN A 129 -4.39 -9.85 -8.02
CA ASN A 129 -3.36 -9.23 -8.87
C ASN A 129 -3.40 -7.68 -8.81
N VAL A 130 -3.57 -7.15 -7.61
CA VAL A 130 -3.83 -5.73 -7.38
C VAL A 130 -2.57 -4.91 -7.64
N VAL A 131 -2.69 -3.86 -8.44
CA VAL A 131 -1.63 -2.86 -8.60
C VAL A 131 -1.52 -2.03 -7.32
N PRO A 132 -0.33 -1.92 -6.69
CA PRO A 132 -0.16 -1.08 -5.51
C PRO A 132 -0.50 0.39 -5.78
N ALA A 133 -1.01 1.07 -4.76
CA ALA A 133 -0.96 2.52 -4.70
C ALA A 133 0.48 2.94 -4.37
N TYR A 134 0.97 4.02 -4.98
CA TYR A 134 2.32 4.52 -4.74
C TYR A 134 2.27 5.85 -3.99
N ALA A 135 3.04 5.95 -2.91
CA ALA A 135 3.12 7.15 -2.09
C ALA A 135 4.55 7.38 -1.61
N TRP A 136 4.87 8.63 -1.28
CA TRP A 136 6.10 8.96 -0.58
C TRP A 136 6.07 8.36 0.82
N TYR A 137 7.22 7.85 1.26
CA TYR A 137 7.43 7.27 2.57
C TYR A 137 8.82 7.58 3.09
N ASP A 138 8.89 8.27 4.23
CA ASP A 138 10.11 8.63 4.99
C ASP A 138 10.44 7.63 6.11
N GLY A 139 9.69 6.53 6.20
CA GLY A 139 9.82 5.54 7.27
C GLY A 139 8.86 5.76 8.45
N LYS A 140 8.02 6.80 8.44
CA LYS A 140 7.04 7.09 9.49
C LYS A 140 5.60 7.01 8.95
N ILE A 141 4.66 6.81 9.89
CA ILE A 141 3.24 6.65 9.60
C ILE A 141 2.45 7.57 10.52
N GLU A 142 1.61 8.41 9.94
CA GLU A 142 0.54 9.10 10.66
C GLU A 142 -0.53 8.08 11.06
N ARG A 143 -1.04 8.20 12.29
CA ARG A 143 -2.01 7.25 12.85
C ARG A 143 -3.16 7.98 13.49
N TYR A 144 -4.37 7.47 13.26
CA TYR A 144 -5.51 7.77 14.11
C TYR A 144 -5.38 7.00 15.42
N ILE A 145 -5.43 7.71 16.54
CA ILE A 145 -5.42 7.13 17.88
C ILE A 145 -6.82 7.14 18.46
N LYS A 146 -7.13 6.12 19.28
CA LYS A 146 -8.41 6.00 19.98
C LYS A 146 -8.73 7.31 20.72
N GLY A 147 -9.85 7.93 20.37
CA GLY A 147 -10.34 9.18 20.97
C GLY A 147 -9.97 10.45 20.20
N ASP A 148 -9.15 10.35 19.15
CA ASP A 148 -8.81 11.50 18.31
C ASP A 148 -10.06 12.08 17.65
N LYS A 149 -10.19 13.40 17.70
CA LYS A 149 -11.32 14.10 17.07
C LYS A 149 -11.10 14.21 15.57
N ILE A 150 -12.09 13.74 14.82
CA ILE A 150 -12.21 13.91 13.37
C ILE A 150 -12.66 15.34 13.10
N LYS A 151 -11.78 16.10 12.42
CA LYS A 151 -12.03 17.52 12.10
C LYS A 151 -13.09 17.70 11.02
N ASP A 152 -13.12 16.81 10.04
CA ASP A 152 -13.99 16.90 8.86
C ASP A 152 -14.48 15.49 8.47
N PRO A 153 -15.68 15.08 8.94
CA PRO A 153 -16.22 13.74 8.68
C PRO A 153 -16.71 13.54 7.24
N SER A 154 -16.75 14.61 6.43
CA SER A 154 -17.04 14.50 4.99
C SER A 154 -15.84 13.98 4.19
N LYS A 155 -14.63 14.09 4.76
CA LYS A 155 -13.39 13.57 4.17
C LYS A 155 -13.05 12.18 4.70
N THR A 156 -12.21 11.48 3.95
CA THR A 156 -11.71 10.16 4.39
C THR A 156 -10.84 10.32 5.63
N VAL A 157 -11.17 9.60 6.69
CA VAL A 157 -10.37 9.49 7.91
C VAL A 157 -9.31 8.43 7.69
N TYR A 158 -8.05 8.84 7.67
CA TYR A 158 -6.93 7.90 7.53
C TYR A 158 -6.59 7.28 8.88
N ILE A 159 -6.77 5.96 9.00
CA ILE A 159 -6.39 5.19 10.18
C ILE A 159 -4.87 5.08 10.27
N SER A 160 -4.23 4.82 9.13
CA SER A 160 -2.79 4.89 8.97
C SER A 160 -2.43 5.42 7.59
N LYS A 161 -1.43 6.32 7.51
CA LYS A 161 -0.99 6.94 6.25
C LYS A 161 0.53 7.16 6.27
N PRO A 162 1.27 6.80 5.20
CA PRO A 162 2.69 7.11 5.08
C PRO A 162 2.92 8.62 5.03
N THR A 163 3.95 9.07 5.73
CA THR A 163 4.45 10.44 5.69
C THR A 163 5.58 10.57 4.69
N GLY A 164 5.86 11.79 4.27
CA GLY A 164 6.90 12.09 3.29
C GLY A 164 6.33 12.78 2.06
N ASP A 165 7.21 13.44 1.32
CA ASP A 165 6.85 14.15 0.10
C ASP A 165 8.04 14.26 -0.86
N ILE A 166 7.78 14.87 -2.03
CA ILE A 166 8.78 15.07 -3.07
C ILE A 166 9.96 15.96 -2.63
N LYS A 167 9.80 16.83 -1.63
CA LYS A 167 10.85 17.73 -1.12
C LYS A 167 11.73 17.06 -0.07
N ASP A 168 11.20 16.08 0.67
CA ASP A 168 11.97 15.34 1.68
C ASP A 168 12.96 14.35 1.05
N LYS A 169 14.25 14.72 1.02
CA LYS A 169 15.33 13.90 0.44
C LYS A 169 15.46 12.49 1.02
N SER A 170 14.93 12.23 2.22
CA SER A 170 14.94 10.88 2.82
C SER A 170 13.79 9.99 2.33
N SER A 171 12.69 10.59 1.86
CA SER A 171 11.53 9.89 1.34
C SER A 171 11.84 9.18 0.02
N LYS A 172 11.29 7.97 -0.15
CA LYS A 172 11.20 7.29 -1.45
C LYS A 172 9.75 6.96 -1.78
N ILE A 173 9.46 6.66 -3.04
CA ILE A 173 8.15 6.18 -3.49
C ILE A 173 8.06 4.68 -3.19
N TYR A 174 7.13 4.29 -2.34
CA TYR A 174 6.87 2.91 -1.91
C TYR A 174 5.48 2.41 -2.38
N PRO A 175 5.31 1.09 -2.58
CA PRO A 175 4.02 0.48 -2.88
C PRO A 175 3.22 0.17 -1.61
N PHE A 176 1.92 0.43 -1.66
CA PHE A 176 0.98 0.18 -0.58
C PHE A 176 -0.30 -0.47 -1.10
N LYS A 177 -0.88 -1.34 -0.27
CA LYS A 177 -2.30 -1.66 -0.32
C LYS A 177 -3.05 -0.55 0.40
N VAL A 178 -3.98 0.09 -0.28
CA VAL A 178 -4.98 0.96 0.36
C VAL A 178 -6.25 0.16 0.57
N HIS A 179 -6.64 0.00 1.83
CA HIS A 179 -7.93 -0.58 2.18
C HIS A 179 -8.87 0.52 2.63
N THR A 180 -10.04 0.62 2.01
CA THR A 180 -11.06 1.62 2.35
C THR A 180 -12.19 1.01 3.18
N GLY A 181 -13.02 1.84 3.78
CA GLY A 181 -14.20 1.34 4.45
C GLY A 181 -15.10 2.43 4.97
N LYS A 182 -16.22 2.03 5.57
CA LYS A 182 -17.07 2.92 6.36
C LYS A 182 -17.20 2.37 7.75
N GLN A 183 -16.92 3.20 8.74
CA GLN A 183 -16.89 2.82 10.16
C GLN A 183 -17.73 3.79 10.99
N PRO A 184 -18.31 3.33 12.11
CA PRO A 184 -19.14 4.18 12.96
C PRO A 184 -18.27 5.23 13.67
N MET A 185 -18.77 6.46 13.69
CA MET A 185 -18.25 7.60 14.43
C MET A 185 -19.34 8.13 15.35
N ASP A 186 -18.98 8.57 16.54
CA ASP A 186 -19.90 9.27 17.43
C ASP A 186 -20.30 10.63 16.83
N SER A 187 -21.60 10.88 16.69
CA SER A 187 -22.09 12.10 16.03
C SER A 187 -21.83 13.38 16.83
N ALA A 188 -21.69 13.30 18.16
CA ALA A 188 -21.45 14.46 19.02
C ALA A 188 -19.97 14.61 19.38
N HIS A 189 -19.31 13.52 19.74
CA HIS A 189 -17.91 13.55 20.16
C HIS A 189 -16.92 13.53 18.99
N LYS A 190 -17.38 13.15 17.79
CA LYS A 190 -16.61 13.15 16.54
C LYS A 190 -15.32 12.32 16.58
N TYR A 191 -15.37 11.15 17.21
CA TYR A 191 -14.32 10.12 17.09
C TYR A 191 -14.91 8.80 16.61
N LEU A 192 -14.09 7.97 15.98
CA LEU A 192 -14.45 6.60 15.63
C LEU A 192 -14.83 5.81 16.88
N LEU A 193 -15.95 5.11 16.79
CA LEU A 193 -16.43 4.20 17.82
C LEU A 193 -15.82 2.82 17.62
N ILE A 194 -15.54 2.15 18.73
CA ILE A 194 -15.04 0.77 18.75
C ILE A 194 -16.21 -0.12 19.17
N PRO A 195 -16.94 -0.75 18.23
CA PRO A 195 -18.11 -1.56 18.58
C PRO A 195 -17.70 -2.86 19.27
N GLN A 196 -18.54 -3.33 20.20
CA GLN A 196 -18.52 -4.71 20.65
C GLN A 196 -19.02 -5.61 19.50
N THR A 197 -18.11 -6.37 18.90
CA THR A 197 -18.41 -7.23 17.75
C THR A 197 -18.93 -8.60 18.18
N TYR A 198 -18.09 -9.37 18.87
CA TYR A 198 -18.42 -10.71 19.35
C TYR A 198 -19.51 -10.65 20.43
N LYS A 199 -20.58 -11.46 20.26
CA LYS A 199 -21.82 -11.40 21.06
C LYS A 199 -22.50 -10.02 21.10
N GLY A 200 -22.05 -9.09 20.27
CA GLY A 200 -22.60 -7.74 20.11
C GLY A 200 -23.20 -7.60 18.71
N VAL A 201 -22.66 -6.68 17.90
CA VAL A 201 -23.21 -6.38 16.57
C VAL A 201 -23.24 -7.61 15.63
N TRP A 202 -22.36 -8.60 15.82
CA TRP A 202 -22.37 -9.80 14.98
C TRP A 202 -23.52 -10.77 15.25
N SER A 203 -24.07 -10.75 16.46
CA SER A 203 -25.15 -11.66 16.88
C SER A 203 -26.51 -10.98 16.85
N HIS A 204 -26.55 -9.70 17.20
CA HIS A 204 -27.80 -8.97 17.41
C HIS A 204 -28.14 -7.99 16.30
N TYR A 205 -27.19 -7.70 15.39
CA TYR A 205 -27.36 -6.72 14.33
C TYR A 205 -27.81 -5.32 14.82
N ASN A 206 -27.54 -5.02 16.09
CA ASN A 206 -27.98 -3.80 16.76
C ASN A 206 -26.77 -2.91 17.03
N TRP A 207 -26.64 -1.83 16.24
CA TRP A 207 -25.56 -0.86 16.39
C TRP A 207 -25.60 -0.14 17.73
N GLU A 208 -26.77 0.30 18.20
CA GLU A 208 -26.86 1.05 19.46
C GLU A 208 -26.34 0.23 20.64
N LYS A 209 -26.78 -1.03 20.76
CA LYS A 209 -26.31 -1.94 21.80
C LYS A 209 -24.80 -2.18 21.69
N GLY A 210 -24.33 -2.54 20.50
CA GLY A 210 -22.92 -2.87 20.29
C GLY A 210 -21.98 -1.68 20.45
N LEU A 211 -22.41 -0.47 20.09
CA LEU A 211 -21.64 0.76 20.30
C LEU A 211 -21.66 1.19 21.76
N ALA A 212 -22.78 1.06 22.46
CA ALA A 212 -22.85 1.34 23.89
C ALA A 212 -21.97 0.39 24.73
N GLU A 213 -21.97 -0.91 24.41
CA GLU A 213 -21.09 -1.89 25.05
C GLU A 213 -19.62 -1.65 24.70
N GLY A 214 -19.35 -1.38 23.41
CA GLY A 214 -18.00 -1.07 22.93
C GLY A 214 -17.42 0.22 23.56
N ALA A 215 -18.26 1.24 23.75
CA ALA A 215 -17.90 2.47 24.43
C ALA A 215 -17.44 2.22 25.87
N LYS A 216 -18.19 1.42 26.64
CA LYS A 216 -17.80 0.99 28.00
C LYS A 216 -16.44 0.30 28.00
N GLY A 217 -16.20 -0.64 27.08
CA GLY A 217 -14.92 -1.34 26.96
C GLY A 217 -13.76 -0.44 26.52
N SER A 218 -14.04 0.57 25.69
CA SER A 218 -13.03 1.50 25.17
C SER A 218 -12.63 2.59 26.18
N GLY A 219 -13.49 2.87 27.17
CA GLY A 219 -13.37 4.00 28.09
C GLY A 219 -13.74 5.36 27.49
N LEU A 220 -14.29 5.39 26.27
CA LEU A 220 -14.78 6.60 25.63
C LEU A 220 -16.30 6.75 25.84
N PRO A 221 -16.81 7.96 26.11
CA PRO A 221 -18.25 8.20 26.13
C PRO A 221 -18.94 7.81 24.81
N TYR A 222 -20.23 7.49 24.85
CA TYR A 222 -21.05 7.36 23.66
C TYR A 222 -22.27 8.26 23.82
N SER A 223 -22.50 9.13 22.84
CA SER A 223 -23.59 10.10 22.86
C SER A 223 -24.97 9.48 22.62
N GLY A 224 -25.03 8.18 22.30
CA GLY A 224 -26.24 7.51 21.84
C GLY A 224 -26.51 7.69 20.35
N LYS A 225 -25.71 8.51 19.64
CA LYS A 225 -25.87 8.78 18.20
C LYS A 225 -24.57 8.49 17.46
N HIS A 226 -24.69 7.83 16.32
CA HIS A 226 -23.57 7.54 15.44
C HIS A 226 -23.90 7.87 13.98
N GLU A 227 -22.86 8.13 13.21
CA GLU A 227 -22.89 8.23 11.76
C GLU A 227 -21.74 7.39 11.18
N PHE A 228 -21.83 7.02 9.90
CA PHE A 228 -20.77 6.26 9.24
C PHE A 228 -19.89 7.20 8.43
N VAL A 229 -18.59 7.16 8.70
CA VAL A 229 -17.58 7.96 8.00
C VAL A 229 -16.70 7.09 7.14
N SER A 230 -16.24 7.64 6.01
CA SER A 230 -15.27 6.99 5.14
C SER A 230 -13.91 6.92 5.84
N THR A 231 -13.28 5.75 5.76
CA THR A 231 -11.96 5.49 6.37
C THR A 231 -11.04 4.81 5.36
N ALA A 232 -9.73 4.98 5.55
CA ALA A 232 -8.73 4.25 4.78
C ALA A 232 -7.48 3.95 5.61
N PHE A 233 -6.77 2.89 5.25
CA PHE A 233 -5.43 2.63 5.79
C PHE A 233 -4.47 2.20 4.68
N TYR A 234 -3.19 2.51 4.88
CA TYR A 234 -2.10 2.08 4.02
C TYR A 234 -1.34 0.92 4.67
N GLY A 235 -1.42 -0.27 4.06
CA GLY A 235 -0.58 -1.42 4.38
C GLY A 235 0.61 -1.46 3.42
N SER A 236 1.84 -1.42 3.93
CA SER A 236 3.03 -1.57 3.08
C SER A 236 3.04 -2.93 2.37
N ILE A 237 3.48 -2.94 1.12
CA ILE A 237 3.71 -4.15 0.33
C ILE A 237 5.21 -4.43 0.28
N ASN A 238 5.63 -5.56 0.85
CA ASN A 238 7.05 -5.92 0.97
C ASN A 238 7.38 -7.35 0.49
N HIS A 239 6.37 -8.21 0.41
CA HIS A 239 6.48 -9.57 -0.12
C HIS A 239 5.89 -9.65 -1.52
N GLU A 240 5.84 -10.86 -2.08
CA GLU A 240 5.49 -11.07 -3.48
C GLU A 240 6.49 -10.42 -4.44
N VAL A 241 7.78 -10.53 -4.14
CA VAL A 241 8.82 -10.03 -5.05
C VAL A 241 8.81 -10.85 -6.34
N ALA A 242 8.53 -10.19 -7.47
CA ALA A 242 8.53 -10.79 -8.79
C ALA A 242 9.95 -11.02 -9.31
N SER A 243 10.08 -11.92 -10.30
CA SER A 243 11.35 -12.10 -11.01
C SER A 243 11.78 -10.82 -11.75
N LYS A 244 13.08 -10.70 -12.07
CA LYS A 244 13.63 -9.53 -12.78
C LYS A 244 12.96 -9.30 -14.13
N GLU A 245 12.49 -10.34 -14.80
CA GLU A 245 11.79 -10.26 -16.08
C GLU A 245 10.43 -9.57 -15.90
N ASN A 246 9.75 -9.87 -14.80
CA ASN A 246 8.41 -9.37 -14.46
C ASN A 246 8.43 -8.09 -13.61
N SER A 247 9.60 -7.53 -13.30
CA SER A 247 9.69 -6.20 -12.67
C SER A 247 9.13 -5.12 -13.60
N LEU A 248 8.68 -4.01 -13.02
CA LEU A 248 8.31 -2.83 -13.80
C LEU A 248 9.48 -2.37 -14.69
N LYS A 249 9.15 -1.94 -15.89
CA LYS A 249 10.02 -1.37 -16.92
C LYS A 249 9.74 0.12 -17.07
N CYS A 250 10.60 0.81 -17.83
CA CYS A 250 10.51 2.26 -18.00
C CYS A 250 9.12 2.72 -18.45
N ARG A 251 8.52 2.03 -19.45
CA ARG A 251 7.21 2.37 -20.02
C ARG A 251 6.02 2.04 -19.12
N ASP A 252 6.21 1.32 -18.01
CA ASP A 252 5.15 1.15 -17.02
C ASP A 252 4.86 2.47 -16.29
N CYS A 253 5.90 3.28 -16.04
CA CYS A 253 5.79 4.56 -15.33
C CYS A 253 5.85 5.78 -16.27
N HIS A 254 6.73 5.74 -17.26
CA HIS A 254 7.02 6.85 -18.15
C HIS A 254 6.25 6.77 -19.47
N MET A 255 6.20 7.88 -20.20
CA MET A 255 5.48 8.07 -21.45
C MET A 255 3.97 7.90 -21.27
N GLU A 256 3.42 6.81 -21.78
CA GLU A 256 2.01 6.44 -21.68
C GLU A 256 1.75 5.54 -20.45
N GLY A 257 2.80 5.22 -19.70
CA GLY A 257 2.74 4.46 -18.46
C GLY A 257 1.85 5.13 -17.43
N LYS A 258 1.09 4.32 -16.71
CA LYS A 258 0.09 4.77 -15.72
C LYS A 258 0.37 4.28 -14.30
N ARG A 259 1.54 3.67 -14.06
CA ARG A 259 1.87 3.18 -12.71
C ARG A 259 1.93 4.29 -11.68
N LEU A 260 2.49 5.45 -12.03
CA LEU A 260 2.69 6.56 -11.10
C LEU A 260 1.79 7.73 -11.49
N ASP A 261 0.96 8.18 -10.55
CA ASP A 261 0.28 9.46 -10.64
C ASP A 261 1.28 10.57 -10.31
N TRP A 262 1.93 11.09 -11.34
CA TRP A 262 2.96 12.12 -11.21
C TRP A 262 2.47 13.36 -10.48
N LYS A 263 1.23 13.78 -10.75
CA LYS A 263 0.64 14.98 -10.14
C LYS A 263 0.37 14.76 -8.66
N ALA A 264 -0.21 13.61 -8.29
CA ALA A 264 -0.43 13.25 -6.89
C ALA A 264 0.89 13.09 -6.12
N LEU A 265 1.95 12.65 -6.79
CA LEU A 265 3.32 12.55 -6.23
C LEU A 265 4.06 13.90 -6.19
N GLY A 266 3.45 14.99 -6.65
CA GLY A 266 4.02 16.34 -6.60
C GLY A 266 4.97 16.70 -7.75
N TYR A 267 5.07 15.86 -8.79
CA TYR A 267 5.80 16.20 -10.02
C TYR A 267 4.95 17.09 -10.93
N LYS A 268 5.63 17.92 -11.73
CA LYS A 268 4.98 18.78 -12.76
C LYS A 268 4.45 17.98 -13.97
N GLY A 269 4.86 16.72 -14.09
CA GLY A 269 4.56 15.81 -15.20
C GLY A 269 5.48 14.59 -15.14
N ASP A 270 5.52 13.81 -16.22
CA ASP A 270 6.47 12.71 -16.35
C ASP A 270 7.92 13.22 -16.21
N PRO A 271 8.69 12.78 -15.20
CA PRO A 271 10.04 13.26 -14.96
C PRO A 271 11.02 13.00 -16.11
N MET A 272 10.72 12.03 -16.98
CA MET A 272 11.51 11.78 -18.20
C MET A 272 11.34 12.89 -19.23
N ARG A 273 10.22 13.64 -19.19
CA ARG A 273 9.91 14.75 -20.09
C ARG A 273 10.19 16.11 -19.47
N VAL A 274 9.92 16.28 -18.18
CA VAL A 274 9.94 17.61 -17.52
C VAL A 274 11.05 17.79 -16.49
N GLY A 275 11.90 16.78 -16.29
CA GLY A 275 12.99 16.81 -15.32
C GLY A 275 12.64 16.10 -14.00
N GLY A 276 13.69 15.57 -13.36
CA GLY A 276 13.59 14.76 -12.14
C GLY A 276 13.22 15.55 -10.88
N ARG A 277 13.16 14.82 -9.76
CA ARG A 277 12.88 15.33 -8.41
C ARG A 277 13.77 16.50 -7.97
N VAL A 278 15.02 16.51 -8.43
CA VAL A 278 16.00 17.55 -8.12
C VAL A 278 16.27 18.33 -9.40
N GLU A 279 15.97 19.63 -9.40
CA GLU A 279 16.26 20.53 -10.52
C GLU A 279 17.76 20.46 -10.88
N GLY A 280 18.07 20.29 -12.17
CA GLY A 280 19.44 20.10 -12.67
C GLY A 280 19.86 18.66 -13.00
N SER A 281 18.98 17.66 -12.80
CA SER A 281 19.27 16.25 -13.14
C SER A 281 18.81 15.81 -14.54
N ALA A 282 18.23 16.72 -15.33
CA ALA A 282 17.96 16.47 -16.74
C ALA A 282 19.30 16.28 -17.47
N VAL A 283 19.53 15.10 -18.02
CA VAL A 283 20.49 14.93 -19.11
C VAL A 283 19.87 15.68 -20.28
N VAL A 284 20.19 16.97 -20.39
CA VAL A 284 20.00 17.70 -21.64
C VAL A 284 21.06 17.13 -22.56
N GLU A 285 20.69 16.16 -23.38
CA GLU A 285 21.49 15.76 -24.54
C GLU A 285 21.43 16.93 -25.53
N LYS A 286 22.26 17.94 -25.31
CA LYS A 286 22.61 18.90 -26.33
C LYS A 286 23.52 18.18 -27.33
N ASP A 287 23.22 18.38 -28.60
CA ASP A 287 24.01 18.03 -29.78
C ASP A 287 23.76 16.63 -30.39
N SER A 288 22.59 16.47 -31.01
CA SER A 288 22.53 15.73 -32.27
C SER A 288 23.00 16.67 -33.40
N PRO A 289 24.06 16.33 -34.17
CA PRO A 289 24.46 17.13 -35.31
C PRO A 289 23.38 17.07 -36.41
N PRO A 290 23.21 18.13 -37.21
CA PRO A 290 22.18 18.18 -38.23
C PRO A 290 22.48 17.14 -39.32
N VAL A 291 21.45 16.36 -39.65
CA VAL A 291 21.44 15.42 -40.78
C VAL A 291 21.76 16.21 -42.06
N LYS A 292 22.93 15.95 -42.66
CA LYS A 292 23.24 16.43 -44.01
C LYS A 292 22.24 15.80 -44.98
N LYS A 293 21.33 16.61 -45.53
CA LYS A 293 20.59 16.28 -46.74
C LYS A 293 21.60 16.23 -47.90
N THR A 294 21.96 15.03 -48.34
CA THR A 294 22.58 14.84 -49.65
C THR A 294 21.54 15.14 -50.72
N ALA A 295 21.67 16.31 -51.34
CA ALA A 295 21.03 16.61 -52.60
C ALA A 295 21.78 15.85 -53.70
N ASN A 296 21.19 14.78 -54.25
CA ASN A 296 21.62 14.27 -55.54
C ASN A 296 21.16 15.25 -56.62
N LYS A 297 22.13 15.91 -57.25
CA LYS A 297 21.97 16.56 -58.56
C LYS A 297 22.80 15.76 -59.58
N LYS A 298 22.14 15.52 -60.72
CA LYS A 298 22.54 14.80 -61.93
C LYS A 298 22.32 13.29 -61.88
#